data_AF-U5IMQ4-F1
#
_entry.id   AF-U5IMQ4-F1
#
_cell.length_a   1.000
_cell.length_b   1.000
_cell.length_c   1.000
_cell.angle_alpha   90.00
_cell.angle_beta   90.00
_cell.angle_gamma   90.00
#
_symmetry.space_group_name_H-M   'P 1'
#
loop_
_entity.id
_entity.type
_entity.pdbx_description
1 polymer ?
#
loop_
_entity_poly.entity_id
_entity_poly.type
_entity_poly.pdbx_seq_one_letter_code
_entity_poly.pdbx_strand_id
1 'polypeptide(L)' 'FDSPTVVMLIVVTFISSLVHLYSISYMSEDPHSPRFMCYLSISTFFMPMLVTGDNSLQLFLG' A
#
# COMPACT_ATOMS: atom_id res chain seq x y z
N PHE A 1 -12.76 5.57 14.64
CA PHE A 1 -11.63 6.16 13.91
C PHE A 1 -10.97 7.17 14.82
N ASP A 2 -9.95 6.74 15.54
CA ASP A 2 -9.14 7.64 16.35
C ASP A 2 -8.33 8.58 15.47
N SER A 3 -8.08 9.81 15.92
CA SER A 3 -7.26 10.77 15.19
C SER A 3 -5.92 10.21 14.65
N PRO A 4 -5.14 9.39 15.38
CA PRO A 4 -3.90 8.83 14.84
C PRO A 4 -4.11 7.79 13.73
N THR A 5 -5.18 6.99 13.77
CA THR A 5 -5.43 5.97 12.74
C THR A 5 -5.87 6.61 11.42
N VAL A 6 -6.62 7.71 11.48
CA VAL A 6 -7.00 8.50 10.31
C VAL A 6 -5.77 9.12 9.63
N VAL A 7 -4.86 9.71 10.42
CA VAL A 7 -3.63 10.31 9.86
C VAL A 7 -2.75 9.24 9.20
N MET A 8 -2.59 8.08 9.84
CA MET A 8 -1.83 6.95 9.27
C MET A 8 -2.44 6.47 7.95
N LEU A 9 -3.76 6.34 7.86
CA LEU A 9 -4.45 5.96 6.62
C LEU A 9 -4.24 6.95 5.47
N ILE A 10 -4.32 8.25 5.76
CA ILE A 10 -4.12 9.30 4.75
C ILE A 10 -2.68 9.28 4.23
N VAL A 11 -1.69 9.15 5.11
CA VAL A 11 -0.27 9.11 4.73
C VAL A 11 0.03 7.86 3.90
N VAL A 12 -0.43 6.69 4.33
CA VAL A 12 -0.18 5.42 3.62
C VAL A 12 -0.82 5.45 2.23
N THR A 13 -2.07 5.90 2.11
CA THR A 13 -2.76 5.97 0.80
C THR A 13 -2.12 6.99 -0.14
N PHE A 14 -1.65 8.12 0.39
CA PHE A 14 -0.95 9.14 -0.40
C PHE A 14 0.40 8.65 -0.93
N ILE A 15 1.23 8.07 -0.05
CA ILE A 15 2.54 7.50 -0.46
C ILE A 15 2.33 6.34 -1.44
N SER A 16 1.35 5.48 -1.18
CA SER A 16 0.98 4.36 -2.07
C SER A 16 0.63 4.83 -3.49
N SER A 17 -0.15 5.91 -3.61
CA SER A 17 -0.52 6.50 -4.90
C SER A 17 0.69 7.10 -5.64
N LEU A 18 1.56 7.81 -4.91
CA LEU A 18 2.80 8.36 -5.49
C LEU A 18 3.74 7.27 -5.99
N VAL A 19 3.92 6.20 -5.22
CA VAL A 19 4.77 5.07 -5.61
C VAL A 19 4.18 4.34 -6.82
N HIS A 20 2.85 4.20 -6.92
CA HIS A 20 2.20 3.64 -8.12
C HIS A 20 2.42 4.51 -9.36
N LEU A 21 2.26 5.84 -9.25
CA LEU A 21 2.54 6.73 -10.38
C LEU A 21 4.02 6.68 -10.79
N TYR A 22 4.92 6.65 -9.80
CA TYR A 22 6.35 6.53 -10.05
C TYR A 22 6.71 5.21 -10.75
N SER A 23 6.12 4.09 -10.32
CA SER A 23 6.42 2.79 -10.92
C SER A 23 5.89 2.65 -12.36
N ILE A 24 4.77 3.29 -12.71
CA ILE A 24 4.28 3.34 -14.10
C ILE A 24 5.33 3.99 -15.01
N SER A 25 5.84 5.16 -14.61
CA SER A 25 6.84 5.88 -15.41
C SER A 25 8.21 5.21 -15.41
N TYR A 26 8.63 4.61 -14.29
CA TYR A 26 9.95 3.97 -14.17
C TYR A 26 10.04 2.62 -14.90
N MET A 27 8.98 1.80 -14.87
CA MET A 27 8.94 0.51 -15.58
C MET A 27 8.39 0.60 -17.00
N SER A 28 8.22 1.79 -17.56
CA SER A 28 7.72 2.00 -18.92
C SER A 28 8.58 1.31 -19.99
N GLU A 29 9.86 1.08 -19.71
CA GLU A 29 10.81 0.48 -20.66
C GLU A 29 10.97 -1.05 -20.50
N ASP A 30 10.36 -1.66 -19.48
CA ASP A 30 10.54 -3.09 -19.15
C ASP A 30 9.28 -3.95 -19.34
N PRO A 31 9.36 -5.09 -20.05
CA PRO A 31 8.22 -5.97 -20.33
C PRO A 31 7.67 -6.71 -19.09
N HIS A 32 8.36 -6.64 -17.95
CA HIS A 32 7.95 -7.29 -16.69
C HIS A 32 7.16 -6.37 -15.74
N SER A 33 6.82 -5.15 -16.18
CA SER A 33 6.00 -4.17 -15.46
C SER A 33 4.76 -4.75 -14.72
N PRO A 34 3.90 -5.60 -15.32
CA PRO A 34 2.68 -6.07 -14.65
C PRO A 34 2.94 -6.96 -13.43
N ARG A 35 4.07 -7.67 -13.37
CA ARG A 35 4.43 -8.48 -12.19
C ARG A 35 4.79 -7.58 -11.01
N PHE A 36 5.60 -6.56 -11.27
CA PHE A 36 5.98 -5.60 -10.25
C PHE A 36 4.77 -4.80 -9.74
N MET A 37 3.89 -4.39 -10.64
CA MET A 37 2.63 -3.74 -10.28
C MET A 37 1.77 -4.58 -9.34
N CYS A 38 1.67 -5.89 -9.60
CA CYS A 38 0.93 -6.82 -8.73
C CYS A 38 1.51 -6.89 -7.31
N TYR A 39 2.84 -6.98 -7.16
CA TYR A 39 3.48 -6.96 -5.84
C TYR A 39 3.26 -5.63 -5.11
N LEU A 40 3.28 -4.52 -5.85
CA LEU A 40 3.08 -3.19 -5.31
C LEU A 40 1.63 -2.99 -4.83
N SER A 41 0.64 -3.39 -5.63
CA SER A 41 -0.77 -3.34 -5.27
C SER A 41 -1.10 -4.21 -4.05
N ILE A 42 -0.49 -5.39 -3.94
CA ILE A 42 -0.60 -6.26 -2.76
C ILE A 42 -0.07 -5.55 -1.51
N SER A 43 1.10 -4.91 -1.58
CA SER A 43 1.67 -4.16 -0.46
C SER A 43 0.74 -3.03 0.00
N THR A 44 0.11 -2.32 -0.94
CA THR A 44 -0.81 -1.22 -0.62
C THR A 44 -2.16 -1.67 -0.08
N PHE A 45 -2.51 -2.96 -0.17
CA PHE A 45 -3.69 -3.54 0.47
C PHE A 45 -3.40 -4.01 1.90
N PHE A 46 -2.25 -4.64 2.12
CA PHE A 46 -1.84 -5.14 3.44
C PHE A 46 -1.57 -4.01 4.44
N MET A 47 -0.96 -2.89 4.00
CA MET A 47 -0.64 -1.77 4.91
C MET A 47 -1.86 -1.11 5.58
N PRO A 48 -2.94 -0.74 4.86
CA PRO A 48 -4.17 -0.27 5.49
C PRO A 48 -4.87 -1.34 6.35
N MET A 49 -4.76 -2.62 5.99
CA MET A 49 -5.32 -3.73 6.77
C MET A 49 -4.64 -3.84 8.15
N LEU A 50 -3.32 -3.63 8.22
CA LEU A 50 -2.56 -3.58 9.47
C LEU A 50 -2.98 -2.40 10.36
N VAL A 51 -3.08 -1.19 9.77
CA VAL A 51 -3.43 0.04 10.52
C VAL A 51 -4.86 0.01 11.09
N THR A 52 -5.76 -0.73 10.44
CA THR A 52 -7.16 -0.86 10.86
C THR A 52 -7.37 -2.03 11.84
N GLY A 53 -6.36 -2.86 12.09
CA GLY A 53 -6.49 -4.04 12.93
C GLY A 53 -6.67 -3.71 14.41
N ASP A 54 -7.81 -4.09 14.98
CA ASP A 54 -8.09 -4.07 16.42
C ASP A 54 -7.76 -5.41 17.11
N ASN A 55 -7.37 -6.44 16.34
CA ASN A 55 -7.08 -7.78 16.84
C ASN A 55 -5.67 -8.24 16.45
N SER A 56 -5.03 -9.03 17.32
CA SER A 56 -3.68 -9.57 17.10
C SER A 56 -3.56 -10.44 15.86
N LEU A 57 -4.64 -11.09 15.42
CA LEU A 57 -4.68 -11.85 14.18
C LEU A 57 -4.59 -10.95 12.94
N GLN A 58 -5.26 -9.80 12.93
CA GLN A 58 -5.23 -8.87 11.80
C GLN A 58 -3.89 -8.14 11.70
N LEU A 59 -3.23 -7.90 12.84
CA LEU A 59 -1.87 -7.37 12.92
C LEU A 59 -0.80 -8.35 12.40
N PHE A 60 -1.06 -9.66 12.45
CA PHE A 60 -0.17 -10.70 11.90
C PHE A 60 -0.41 -10.94 10.41
N LEU A 61 -1.64 -10.78 9.95
CA LEU A 61 -2.03 -10.96 8.55
C LEU A 61 -1.70 -9.74 7.69
N GLY A 62 -1.78 -8.54 8.26
CA GLY A 62 -1.34 -7.27 7.66
C GLY A 62 0.17 -7.22 7.49
#